data_AF-A0A3N5RNK0-F1
#
_entry.id   AF-A0A3N5RNK0-F1
#
_cell.length_a   1.000
_cell.length_b   1.000
_cell.length_c   1.000
_cell.angle_alpha   90.00
_cell.angle_beta   90.00
_cell.angle_gamma   90.00
#
_symmetry.space_group_name_H-M   'P 1'
#
loop_
_entity.id
_entity.type
_entity.pdbx_description
1 polymer ?
#
loop_
_entity_poly.entity_id
_entity_poly.type
_entity_poly.pdbx_seq_one_letter_code
_entity_poly.pdbx_strand_id
1 'polypeptide(L)'
;MDGNWNWASLDNQQMEMLQEAEQTLGAEILLAFENGERANVWSGWFSRNNLRVAELNESQVECLQGLEQKMGSVVIAYEQSH
;
A
#
# COMPACT_ATOMS: atom_id res chain seq x y z
N MET A 1 -8.93 0.40 -18.36
CA MET A 1 -7.88 1.23 -17.74
C MET A 1 -7.16 0.32 -16.77
N ASP A 2 -6.23 -0.47 -17.28
CA ASP A 2 -5.47 -1.42 -16.47
C ASP A 2 -4.39 -0.63 -15.73
N GLY A 3 -4.68 -0.32 -14.47
CA GLY A 3 -3.80 0.43 -13.58
C GLY A 3 -2.55 -0.37 -13.29
N ASN A 4 -1.48 -0.02 -13.98
CA ASN A 4 -0.15 -0.55 -13.82
C ASN A 4 0.48 0.17 -12.61
N TRP A 5 0.66 -0.53 -11.48
CA TRP A 5 1.30 -0.01 -10.25
C TRP A 5 2.74 -0.52 -10.17
N ASN A 6 3.68 0.22 -9.57
CA ASN A 6 5.10 -0.17 -9.40
C ASN A 6 5.41 -0.18 -7.93
N TRP A 7 6.16 -1.17 -7.43
CA TRP A 7 6.63 -1.14 -6.04
C TRP A 7 7.45 0.12 -5.78
N ALA A 8 7.15 0.82 -4.68
CA ALA A 8 7.97 1.95 -4.27
C ALA A 8 9.34 1.47 -3.81
N SER A 9 10.41 2.14 -4.25
CA SER A 9 11.72 1.96 -3.65
C SER A 9 11.75 2.70 -2.32
N LEU A 10 11.60 1.96 -1.22
CA LEU A 10 11.57 2.52 0.12
C LEU A 10 12.96 2.49 0.76
N ASP A 11 13.37 3.60 1.37
CA ASP A 11 14.52 3.64 2.28
C ASP A 11 14.16 3.09 3.67
N ASN A 12 15.17 2.89 4.54
CA ASN A 12 14.96 2.32 5.87
C ASN A 12 13.97 3.12 6.72
N GLN A 13 13.99 4.46 6.61
CA GLN A 13 13.13 5.34 7.40
C GLN A 13 11.68 5.26 6.92
N GLN A 14 11.47 5.20 5.60
CA GLN A 14 10.17 4.95 4.98
C GLN A 14 9.64 3.55 5.33
N MET A 15 10.53 2.59 5.48
CA MET A 15 10.17 1.23 5.89
C MET A 15 9.67 1.17 7.34
N GLU A 16 10.35 1.87 8.25
CA GLU A 16 9.91 2.02 9.63
C GLU A 16 8.55 2.73 9.71
N MET A 17 8.35 3.82 8.94
CA MET A 17 7.08 4.53 8.88
C MET A 17 5.93 3.64 8.39
N LEU A 18 6.17 2.79 7.41
CA LEU A 18 5.15 1.87 6.88
C LEU A 18 4.79 0.79 7.91
N GLN A 19 5.78 0.27 8.64
CA GLN A 19 5.56 -0.70 9.70
C GLN A 19 4.79 -0.10 10.91
N GLU A 20 5.09 1.15 11.29
CA GLU A 20 4.31 1.86 12.31
C GLU A 20 2.86 2.08 11.86
N ALA A 21 2.66 2.41 10.58
CA ALA A 21 1.34 2.58 10.00
C ALA A 21 0.55 1.27 9.94
N GLU A 22 1.18 0.13 9.63
CA GLU A 22 0.55 -1.21 9.69
C GLU A 22 -0.05 -1.46 11.08
N GLN A 23 0.74 -1.23 12.13
CA GLN A 23 0.28 -1.41 13.52
C GLN A 23 -0.82 -0.43 13.91
N THR A 24 -0.74 0.80 13.44
CA THR A 24 -1.70 1.87 13.76
C THR A 24 -3.04 1.65 13.06
N LEU A 25 -3.00 1.25 11.78
CA LEU A 25 -4.18 1.03 10.96
C LEU A 25 -4.84 -0.32 11.25
N GLY A 26 -4.10 -1.27 11.83
CA GLY A 26 -4.56 -2.65 11.99
C GLY A 26 -4.71 -3.38 10.64
N ALA A 27 -4.08 -2.86 9.59
CA ALA A 27 -4.05 -3.50 8.28
C ALA A 27 -3.10 -4.69 8.34
N GLU A 28 -3.48 -5.80 7.70
CA GLU A 28 -2.60 -6.99 7.66
C GLU A 28 -1.38 -6.77 6.78
N ILE A 29 -1.54 -6.00 5.69
CA ILE A 29 -0.49 -5.75 4.71
C ILE A 29 -0.64 -4.32 4.19
N LEU A 30 0.39 -3.48 4.32
CA LEU A 30 0.49 -2.20 3.59
C LEU A 30 1.48 -2.34 2.43
N LEU A 31 1.08 -1.89 1.24
CA LEU A 31 1.92 -1.92 0.05
C LEU A 31 2.12 -0.51 -0.49
N ALA A 32 3.38 -0.08 -0.60
CA ALA A 32 3.73 1.21 -1.19
C ALA A 32 4.07 1.06 -2.67
N PHE A 33 3.58 2.00 -3.47
CA PHE A 33 3.75 2.06 -4.89
C PHE A 33 4.32 3.41 -5.34
N GLU A 34 5.24 3.35 -6.30
CA GLU A 34 5.83 4.52 -6.96
C GLU A 34 4.88 5.06 -8.03
N ASN A 35 4.80 6.40 -8.12
CA ASN A 35 4.09 7.09 -9.18
C ASN A 35 4.95 7.12 -10.46
N GLY A 36 5.05 5.98 -11.16
CA GLY A 36 5.84 5.83 -12.38
C GLY A 36 5.00 5.39 -13.57
N GLU A 37 5.12 6.10 -14.71
CA GLU A 37 4.33 5.91 -15.94
C GLU A 37 4.43 4.53 -16.62
N ARG A 38 5.21 3.58 -16.09
CA ARG A 38 5.38 2.24 -16.66
C ARG A 38 5.65 1.23 -15.56
N ALA A 39 4.64 0.43 -15.23
CA ALA A 39 4.69 -0.25 -13.95
C ALA A 39 4.07 -1.65 -13.91
N ASN A 40 4.89 -2.70 -13.80
CA ASN A 40 4.50 -4.08 -14.10
C ASN A 40 4.15 -4.90 -12.84
N VAL A 41 3.38 -4.36 -11.88
CA VAL A 41 2.84 -5.18 -10.78
C VAL A 41 1.69 -6.02 -11.34
N TRP A 42 2.05 -7.23 -11.76
CA TRP A 42 1.16 -8.19 -12.38
C TRP A 42 -0.03 -8.46 -11.46
N SER A 43 -1.25 -8.31 -11.96
CA SER A 43 -2.51 -8.80 -11.37
C SER A 43 -2.45 -10.24 -10.84
N GLY A 44 -1.49 -11.04 -11.33
CA GLY A 44 -1.19 -12.39 -10.87
C GLY A 44 -0.58 -12.46 -9.46
N TRP A 45 0.10 -11.43 -8.96
CA TRP A 45 0.63 -11.44 -7.59
C TRP A 45 -0.51 -11.26 -6.56
N PHE A 46 -1.43 -10.32 -6.81
CA PHE A 46 -2.64 -10.17 -5.98
C PHE A 46 -3.53 -11.42 -6.02
N SER A 47 -3.74 -11.98 -7.23
CA SER A 47 -4.56 -13.19 -7.41
C SER A 47 -3.94 -14.43 -6.75
N ARG A 48 -2.61 -14.54 -6.69
CA ARG A 48 -1.91 -15.66 -6.03
C ARG A 48 -1.92 -15.57 -4.51
N ASN A 49 -1.90 -14.35 -3.97
CA ASN A 49 -1.87 -14.13 -2.51
C ASN A 49 -3.27 -13.92 -1.91
N ASN A 50 -4.32 -14.08 -2.73
CA ASN A 50 -5.72 -13.86 -2.34
C ASN A 50 -5.95 -12.53 -1.60
N LEU A 51 -5.27 -11.48 -2.05
CA LEU A 51 -5.31 -10.17 -1.39
C LEU A 51 -6.51 -9.37 -1.88
N ARG A 52 -7.22 -8.76 -0.94
CA ARG A 52 -8.28 -7.78 -1.20
C ARG A 52 -7.87 -6.44 -0.63
N VAL A 53 -8.34 -5.36 -1.26
CA VAL A 53 -8.16 -4.02 -0.70
C VAL A 53 -8.90 -3.96 0.62
N ALA A 54 -8.20 -3.60 1.69
CA ALA A 54 -8.80 -3.50 3.01
C ALA A 54 -9.84 -2.37 3.04
N GLU A 55 -11.00 -2.63 3.64
CA GLU A 55 -11.99 -1.60 3.89
C GLU A 55 -11.52 -0.71 5.05
N LEU A 56 -11.03 0.49 4.73
CA LEU A 56 -10.61 1.47 5.72
C LEU A 56 -11.75 2.45 6.03
N ASN A 57 -11.88 2.82 7.30
CA ASN A 57 -12.74 3.93 7.72
C ASN A 57 -12.12 5.30 7.41
N GLU A 58 -12.89 6.37 7.56
CA GLU A 58 -12.46 7.74 7.22
C GLU A 58 -11.17 8.16 7.96
N SER A 59 -11.06 7.89 9.27
CA SER A 59 -9.86 8.18 10.05
C SER A 59 -8.63 7.38 9.59
N GLN A 60 -8.83 6.13 9.19
CA GLN A 60 -7.77 5.27 8.65
C GLN A 60 -7.31 5.77 7.27
N VAL A 61 -8.26 6.21 6.43
CA VAL A 61 -7.95 6.82 5.12
C VAL A 61 -7.15 8.11 5.30
N GLU A 62 -7.54 8.99 6.23
CA GLU A 62 -6.79 10.23 6.52
C GLU A 62 -5.36 9.93 7.01
N CYS A 63 -5.22 8.92 7.89
CA CYS A 63 -3.91 8.48 8.37
C CYS A 63 -3.03 7.97 7.22
N LEU A 64 -3.61 7.16 6.34
CA LEU A 64 -2.92 6.61 5.18
C LEU A 64 -2.53 7.71 4.18
N GLN A 65 -3.40 8.69 3.90
CA GLN A 65 -3.07 9.84 3.07
C GLN A 65 -1.93 10.69 3.66
N GLY A 66 -1.90 10.86 4.97
CA GLY A 66 -0.80 11.54 5.66
C GLY A 66 0.53 10.81 5.51
N LEU A 67 0.50 9.47 5.49
CA LEU A 67 1.67 8.63 5.21
C LEU A 67 2.13 8.77 3.76
N GLU A 68 1.20 8.70 2.80
CA GLU A 68 1.48 8.87 1.36
C GLU A 68 2.18 10.20 1.07
N GLN A 69 1.70 11.30 1.68
CA GLN A 69 2.31 12.62 1.55
C GLN A 69 3.75 12.67 2.11
N LYS A 70 4.01 11.99 3.22
CA LYS A 70 5.35 11.94 3.82
C LYS A 70 6.32 11.08 3.00
N MET A 71 5.83 10.00 2.41
CA MET A 71 6.63 9.04 1.67
C MET A 71 6.79 9.40 0.18
N GLY A 72 5.95 10.29 -0.35
CA GLY A 72 5.92 10.61 -1.78
C GLY A 72 5.51 9.40 -2.64
N SER A 73 4.79 8.44 -2.05
CA SER A 73 4.39 7.17 -2.65
C SER A 73 2.91 6.93 -2.38
N VAL A 74 2.25 6.14 -3.22
CA VAL A 74 0.86 5.72 -2.98
C VAL A 74 0.89 4.47 -2.11
N VAL A 75 0.13 4.43 -1.04
CA VAL A 75 0.07 3.28 -0.13
C VAL A 75 -1.31 2.66 -0.24
N ILE A 76 -1.38 1.34 -0.36
CA ILE A 76 -2.65 0.64 -0.42
C ILE A 76 -2.64 -0.42 0.68
N ALA A 77 -3.68 -0.39 1.51
CA ALA A 77 -3.91 -1.41 2.52
C ALA A 77 -4.61 -2.62 1.89
N TYR A 78 -4.10 -3.80 2.19
CA TYR A 78 -4.67 -5.07 1.79
C TYR A 78 -4.94 -5.95 3.02
N GLU A 79 -5.96 -6.79 2.87
CA GLU A 79 -6.32 -7.87 3.78
C GLU A 79 -6.22 -9.21 3.03
N GLN A 80 -5.87 -10.26 3.77
CA GLN A 80 -5.96 -11.62 3.24
C GLN A 80 -7.42 -12.01 3.17
N SER A 81 -7.92 -12.25 1.97
CA SER A 81 -9.23 -12.86 1.81
C SER A 81 -9.12 -14.30 2.27
N HIS A 82 -9.75 -14.62 3.40
CA HIS A 82 -9.83 -15.99 3.92
C HIS A 82 -10.98 -16.79 3.28
#